data_AF-A0ABD6XVR4-F1
#
_entry.id   AF-A0ABD6XVR4-F1
#
_cell.length_a   1.000
_cell.length_b   1.000
_cell.length_c   1.000
_cell.angle_alpha   90.00
_cell.angle_beta   90.00
_cell.angle_gamma   90.00
#
_symmetry.space_group_name_H-M   'P 1'
#
loop_
_entity.id
_entity.type
_entity.pdbx_description
1 polymer ?
#
loop_
_entity_poly.entity_id
_entity_poly.type
_entity_poly.pdbx_seq_one_letter_code
_entity_poly.pdbx_strand_id
1 'polypeptide(L)'
;MPAYPDELRNGHRLVSYLSPQTSKPFPLRFERQGEKIEITCAHRIGVNESNAHLAAGLAGPGIMQTFDYSLSSILRQGEMVEILHE
;
A
#
# COMPACT_ATOMS: atom_id res chain seq x y z
N MET A 1 -12.61 5.96 -1.89
CA MET A 1 -11.71 5.46 -0.82
C MET A 1 -12.32 4.14 -0.36
N PRO A 2 -11.55 3.06 -0.20
CA PRO A 2 -12.09 1.80 0.30
C PRO A 2 -12.61 2.00 1.73
N ALA A 3 -13.77 1.42 2.05
CA ALA A 3 -14.38 1.45 3.37
C ALA A 3 -13.82 0.39 4.31
N TYR A 4 -13.34 -0.73 3.76
CA TYR A 4 -12.71 -1.84 4.50
C TYR A 4 -11.68 -2.56 3.60
N PRO A 5 -10.73 -3.34 4.17
CA PRO A 5 -9.64 -3.95 3.41
C PRO A 5 -10.06 -4.70 2.15
N ASP A 6 -11.08 -5.57 2.23
CA ASP A 6 -11.52 -6.36 1.08
C ASP A 6 -12.03 -5.54 -0.12
N GLU A 7 -12.47 -4.29 0.09
CA GLU A 7 -12.83 -3.43 -1.03
C GLU A 7 -11.65 -3.18 -1.97
N LEU A 8 -10.41 -3.28 -1.50
CA LEU A 8 -9.21 -3.13 -2.34
C LEU A 8 -9.20 -4.08 -3.55
N ARG A 9 -9.91 -5.21 -3.46
CA ARG A 9 -10.07 -6.17 -4.57
C ARG A 9 -10.94 -5.64 -5.71
N ASN A 10 -11.75 -4.61 -5.46
CA ASN A 10 -12.75 -4.08 -6.38
C ASN A 10 -12.18 -3.03 -7.35
N GLY A 11 -10.98 -3.28 -7.91
CA GLY A 11 -10.40 -2.46 -8.96
C GLY A 11 -9.71 -1.17 -8.49
N HIS A 12 -9.35 -1.08 -7.20
CA HIS A 12 -8.54 0.03 -6.72
C HIS A 12 -7.16 0.04 -7.38
N ARG A 13 -6.62 1.22 -7.64
CA ARG A 13 -5.26 1.37 -8.17
C ARG A 13 -4.29 1.14 -7.02
N LEU A 14 -3.49 0.08 -7.10
CA LEU A 14 -2.48 -0.25 -6.11
C LEU A 14 -1.06 -0.03 -6.64
N VAL A 15 -0.18 0.41 -5.73
CA VAL A 15 1.27 0.46 -5.91
C VAL A 15 1.89 -0.60 -4.99
N SER A 16 2.26 -1.73 -5.58
CA SER A 16 2.78 -2.88 -4.82
C SER A 16 4.29 -2.83 -4.66
N TYR A 17 4.75 -3.21 -3.46
CA TYR A 17 6.15 -3.56 -3.26
C TYR A 17 6.37 -5.01 -3.72
N LEU A 18 7.34 -5.23 -4.59
CA LEU A 18 7.64 -6.53 -5.16
C LEU A 18 8.83 -7.18 -4.44
N SER A 19 8.76 -8.49 -4.25
CA SER A 19 9.88 -9.29 -3.79
C SER A 19 11.04 -9.19 -4.80
N PRO A 20 12.24 -8.74 -4.37
CA PRO A 20 13.41 -8.69 -5.26
C PRO A 20 13.82 -10.07 -5.79
N GLN A 21 13.45 -11.14 -5.07
CA GLN A 21 13.78 -12.52 -5.42
C GLN A 21 12.80 -13.14 -6.42
N THR A 22 11.50 -12.85 -6.27
CA THR A 22 10.44 -13.55 -7.04
C THR A 22 9.64 -12.65 -7.96
N SER A 23 9.83 -11.32 -7.90
CA SER A 23 9.01 -10.30 -8.56
C SER A 23 7.52 -10.37 -8.22
N LYS A 24 7.12 -11.17 -7.23
CA LYS A 24 5.74 -11.24 -6.75
C LYS A 24 5.47 -10.09 -5.77
N PRO A 25 4.26 -9.50 -5.80
CA PRO A 25 3.89 -8.49 -4.81
C PRO A 25 3.84 -9.10 -3.41
N PHE A 26 4.32 -8.36 -2.42
CA PHE A 26 3.98 -8.64 -1.04
C PHE A 26 2.49 -8.36 -0.81
N PRO A 27 1.79 -9.21 -0.03
CA PRO A 27 0.39 -8.94 0.29
C PRO A 27 0.30 -7.66 1.13
N LEU A 28 -0.78 -6.90 0.90
CA LEU A 28 -1.21 -5.87 1.84
C LEU A 28 -1.72 -6.58 3.10
N ARG A 29 -1.29 -6.14 4.27
CA ARG A 29 -1.61 -6.76 5.55
C ARG A 29 -2.45 -5.84 6.41
N PHE A 30 -3.54 -6.37 6.93
CA PHE A 30 -4.42 -5.66 7.86
C PHE A 30 -4.68 -6.56 9.07
N GLU A 31 -5.03 -5.94 10.18
CA GLU A 31 -5.53 -6.62 11.36
C GLU A 31 -6.82 -5.93 11.77
N ARG A 32 -7.92 -6.68 11.87
CA ARG A 32 -9.22 -6.16 12.25
C ARG A 32 -9.86 -7.09 13.25
N GLN A 33 -10.21 -6.58 14.44
CA GLN A 33 -10.78 -7.38 15.54
C GLN A 33 -9.93 -8.62 15.92
N GLY A 34 -8.61 -8.53 15.79
CA GLY A 34 -7.68 -9.64 16.04
C GLY A 34 -7.55 -10.64 14.89
N GLU A 35 -8.30 -10.47 13.80
CA GLU A 35 -8.16 -11.27 12.58
C GLU A 35 -7.14 -10.64 11.63
N LYS A 36 -6.19 -11.45 11.16
CA LYS A 36 -5.20 -11.03 10.16
C LYS A 36 -5.75 -11.25 8.76
N ILE A 37 -5.72 -10.19 7.95
CA ILE A 37 -6.19 -10.20 6.57
C ILE A 37 -5.00 -9.93 5.66
N GLU A 38 -4.78 -10.82 4.69
CA GLU A 38 -3.78 -10.64 3.63
C GLU A 38 -4.46 -10.47 2.28
N ILE A 39 -4.14 -9.39 1.57
CA ILE A 39 -4.72 -9.05 0.28
C ILE A 39 -3.63 -8.98 -0.78
N THR A 40 -3.68 -9.94 -1.70
CA THR A 40 -2.97 -9.88 -2.98
C THR A 40 -4.00 -9.75 -4.08
N CYS A 41 -3.97 -8.63 -4.80
CA CYS A 41 -4.80 -8.40 -5.98
C CYS A 41 -4.02 -7.63 -7.05
N ALA A 42 -4.67 -7.32 -8.17
CA ALA A 42 -4.03 -6.63 -9.28
C ALA A 42 -3.49 -5.26 -8.85
N HIS A 43 -2.28 -4.95 -9.28
CA HIS A 43 -1.65 -3.65 -9.07
C HIS A 43 -1.36 -2.98 -10.40
N ARG A 44 -1.27 -1.65 -10.39
CA ARG A 44 -0.95 -0.88 -11.59
C ARG A 44 0.55 -0.65 -11.73
N ILE A 45 1.23 -0.52 -10.60
CA ILE A 45 2.67 -0.28 -10.51
C ILE A 45 3.23 -1.26 -9.48
N GLY A 46 4.32 -1.94 -9.85
CA GLY A 46 5.07 -2.82 -8.96
C GLY A 46 6.52 -2.35 -8.90
N VAL A 47 7.04 -2.13 -7.70
CA VAL A 47 8.40 -1.62 -7.48
C VAL A 47 9.12 -2.51 -6.45
N ASN A 48 10.36 -2.90 -6.71
CA ASN A 48 11.15 -3.78 -5.84
C ASN A 48 12.26 -3.06 -5.05
N GLU A 49 12.25 -1.72 -5.02
CA GLU A 49 13.20 -0.88 -4.30
C GLU A 49 12.42 0.12 -3.43
N SER A 50 12.85 0.29 -2.17
CA SER A 50 12.07 0.96 -1.14
C SER A 50 11.84 2.46 -1.42
N ASN A 51 12.89 3.19 -1.83
CA ASN A 51 12.77 4.62 -2.10
C ASN A 51 11.95 4.89 -3.37
N ALA A 52 12.11 4.05 -4.39
CA ALA A 52 11.30 4.10 -5.60
C ALA A 52 9.83 3.76 -5.34
N HIS A 53 9.56 2.83 -4.41
CA HIS A 53 8.19 2.52 -3.97
C HIS A 53 7.53 3.72 -3.28
N LEU A 54 8.25 4.39 -2.39
CA LEU A 54 7.78 5.63 -1.75
C LEU A 54 7.55 6.75 -2.77
N ALA A 55 8.50 6.98 -3.67
CA ALA A 55 8.39 7.98 -4.73
C ALA A 55 7.21 7.69 -5.67
N ALA A 56 6.98 6.42 -6.01
CA ALA A 56 5.83 6.00 -6.80
C ALA A 56 4.52 6.30 -6.07
N GLY A 57 4.46 6.12 -4.75
CA GLY A 57 3.32 6.53 -3.94
C GLY A 57 3.06 8.03 -3.96
N LEU A 58 4.12 8.83 -3.72
CA LEU A 58 4.04 10.30 -3.68
C LEU A 58 3.59 10.92 -5.00
N ALA A 59 3.85 10.25 -6.13
CA ALA A 59 3.36 10.68 -7.43
C ALA A 59 1.81 10.58 -7.58
N GLY A 60 1.10 10.01 -6.60
CA GLY A 60 -0.36 9.91 -6.57
C GLY A 60 -1.05 8.92 -7.53
N PRO A 61 -0.43 7.81 -8.00
CA PRO A 61 -1.09 6.89 -8.92
C PRO A 61 -2.11 5.94 -8.25
N GLY A 62 -2.13 5.84 -6.91
CA GLY A 62 -3.00 4.91 -6.19
C GLY A 62 -2.69 4.73 -4.70
N ILE A 63 -3.20 3.64 -4.13
CA ILE A 63 -3.05 3.22 -2.73
C ILE A 63 -1.78 2.38 -2.59
N MET A 64 -1.05 2.56 -1.49
CA MET A 64 0.14 1.77 -1.17
C MET A 64 0.15 1.42 0.33
N GLN A 65 0.90 0.38 0.69
CA GLN A 65 1.31 0.12 2.07
C GLN A 65 2.83 0.02 2.10
N THR A 66 3.48 0.86 2.90
CA THR A 66 4.95 0.96 2.98
C THR A 66 5.39 1.13 4.43
N PHE A 67 6.69 1.36 4.63
CA PHE A 67 7.30 1.43 5.94
C PHE A 67 6.95 2.73 6.68
N ASP A 68 6.37 2.60 7.87
CA ASP A 68 5.90 3.67 8.74
C ASP A 68 6.93 4.79 9.00
N TYR A 69 8.19 4.41 9.22
CA TYR A 69 9.28 5.34 9.52
C TYR A 69 9.49 6.38 8.42
N SER A 70 9.15 6.03 7.17
CA SER A 70 9.31 6.91 6.01
C SER A 70 8.15 7.90 5.81
N LEU A 71 7.02 7.70 6.49
CA LEU A 71 5.77 8.41 6.22
C LEU A 71 5.50 9.60 7.15
N SER A 72 6.19 9.70 8.29
CA SER A 72 5.81 10.67 9.34
C SER A 72 5.75 12.13 8.85
N SER A 73 6.74 12.59 8.07
CA SER A 73 6.74 13.95 7.51
C SER A 73 5.75 14.11 6.35
N ILE A 74 5.55 13.07 5.56
CA ILE A 74 4.66 13.04 4.39
C ILE A 74 3.21 13.16 4.84
N LEU A 75 2.82 12.39 5.86
CA LEU A 75 1.49 12.45 6.48
C LEU A 75 1.23 13.80 7.14
N ARG A 76 2.21 14.36 7.87
CA ARG A 76 2.09 15.70 8.48
C ARG A 76 1.89 16.81 7.46
N GLN A 77 2.46 16.69 6.27
CA GLN A 77 2.33 17.66 5.18
C GLN A 77 1.05 17.46 4.35
N GLY A 78 0.32 16.36 4.56
CA GLY A 78 -0.89 16.03 3.78
C GLY A 78 -0.59 15.56 2.35
N GLU A 79 0.66 15.23 2.04
CA GLU A 79 1.06 14.67 0.73
C GLU A 79 0.52 13.23 0.55
N MET A 80 0.29 12.54 1.67
CA MET A 80 -0.47 11.29 1.72
C MET A 80 -1.48 11.34 2.86
N VAL A 81 -2.53 10.54 2.72
CA VAL A 81 -3.53 10.33 3.75
C VAL A 81 -3.58 8.83 4.04
N GLU A 82 -3.43 8.50 5.31
CA GLU A 82 -3.62 7.13 5.79
C GLU A 82 -5.12 6.78 5.74
N ILE A 83 -5.42 5.54 5.40
CA ILE A 83 -6.77 5.01 5.23
C ILE A 83 -6.83 3.63 5.88
N LEU A 84 -8.05 3.14 6.19
CA LEU A 84 -8.26 1.81 6.78
C LEU A 84 -7.56 1.62 8.14
N HIS A 85 -7.84 2.51 9.09
CA HIS A 85 -7.21 2.56 10.43
C HIS A 85 -7.67 1.47 11.42
N GLU A 86 -8.56 0.55 11.02
CA GLU A 86 -9.32 -0.34 11.91
C GLU A 86 -9.26 -1.82 11.53
#